data_AF-A0AAE0URJ9-F1
#
_entry.id   AF-A0AAE0URJ9-F1
#
_cell.length_a   1.000
_cell.length_b   1.000
_cell.length_c   1.000
_cell.angle_alpha   90.00
_cell.angle_beta   90.00
_cell.angle_gamma   90.00
#
_symmetry.space_group_name_H-M   'P 1'
#
loop_
_entity.id
_entity.type
_entity.pdbx_description
1 polymer ?
#
loop_
_entity_poly.entity_id
_entity_poly.type
_entity_poly.pdbx_seq_one_letter_code
_entity_poly.pdbx_strand_id
1 'polypeptide(L)'
;MERVLLHHMRPQVRHALDPLKFAYQERVGVGDTITYMLHNSPSHLNSSNGAVRITFVDFSSAFNTIQLLLLRDKLIEMGVGSHLKAWIMDYLTG
;
A
#
# COMPACT_ATOMS: atom_id res chain seq x y z
N MET A 1 -14.12 -16.21 -1.25
CA MET A 1 -14.79 -14.91 -1.53
C MET A 1 -13.80 -13.77 -1.71
N GLU A 2 -12.77 -13.65 -0.86
CA GLU A 2 -11.76 -12.58 -0.91
C GLU A 2 -11.09 -12.37 -2.27
N ARG A 3 -10.74 -13.43 -3.01
CA ARG A 3 -10.15 -13.32 -4.36
C ARG A 3 -11.06 -12.62 -5.38
N VAL A 4 -12.37 -12.86 -5.28
CA VAL A 4 -13.38 -12.21 -6.13
C VAL A 4 -13.52 -10.74 -5.75
N LEU A 5 -13.54 -10.47 -4.44
CA LEU A 5 -13.60 -9.11 -3.91
C LEU A 5 -12.39 -8.27 -4.36
N LEU A 6 -11.19 -8.85 -4.29
CA LEU A 6 -9.97 -8.22 -4.74
C LEU A 6 -10.03 -7.84 -6.22
N HIS A 7 -10.62 -8.68 -7.06
CA HIS A 7 -10.81 -8.38 -8.49
C HIS A 7 -11.72 -7.17 -8.70
N HIS A 8 -12.78 -7.01 -7.90
CA HIS A 8 -13.69 -5.87 -7.98
C HIS A 8 -13.12 -4.59 -7.35
N MET A 9 -12.27 -4.74 -6.33
CA MET A 9 -11.70 -3.64 -5.59
C MET A 9 -10.52 -2.98 -6.32
N ARG A 10 -9.65 -3.78 -6.97
CA ARG A 10 -8.46 -3.26 -7.67
C ARG A 10 -8.77 -2.11 -8.64
N PRO A 11 -9.75 -2.21 -9.55
CA PRO A 11 -10.08 -1.11 -10.46
C PRO A 11 -10.49 0.18 -9.74
N GLN A 12 -11.20 0.06 -8.62
CA GLN A 12 -11.72 1.21 -7.86
C GLN A 12 -10.60 1.94 -7.13
N VAL A 13 -9.67 1.23 -6.49
CA VAL A 13 -8.62 1.85 -5.66
C VAL A 13 -7.32 2.13 -6.42
N ARG A 14 -7.18 1.68 -7.68
CA ARG A 14 -5.95 1.78 -8.48
C ARG A 14 -5.36 3.18 -8.53
N HIS A 15 -6.20 4.19 -8.66
CA HIS A 15 -5.79 5.60 -8.76
C HIS A 15 -5.21 6.15 -7.44
N ALA A 16 -5.53 5.52 -6.31
CA ALA A 16 -5.10 5.93 -4.98
C ALA A 16 -3.94 5.07 -4.44
N LEU A 17 -3.45 4.10 -5.21
CA LEU A 17 -2.31 3.30 -4.82
C LEU A 17 -1.01 4.10 -4.97
N ASP A 18 -0.16 4.02 -3.96
CA ASP A 18 1.19 4.57 -4.01
C ASP A 18 1.99 3.92 -5.17
N PRO A 19 2.55 4.72 -6.10
CA PRO A 19 3.43 4.21 -7.15
C PRO A 19 4.64 3.41 -6.65
N LEU A 20 5.08 3.65 -5.41
CA LEU A 20 6.19 2.95 -4.74
C LEU A 20 5.73 1.78 -3.87
N LYS A 21 4.48 1.33 -4.03
CA LYS A 21 3.98 0.12 -3.37
C LYS A 21 4.38 -1.13 -4.15
N PHE A 22 5.42 -1.81 -3.68
CA PHE A 22 5.88 -3.08 -4.27
C PHE A 22 5.16 -4.31 -3.70
N ALA A 23 4.71 -4.25 -2.44
CA ALA A 23 4.04 -5.38 -1.80
C ALA A 23 2.61 -5.60 -2.33
N TYR A 24 2.21 -6.87 -2.40
CA TYR A 24 0.87 -7.31 -2.82
C TYR A 24 0.46 -6.87 -4.25
N GLN A 25 1.45 -6.59 -5.10
CA GLN A 25 1.25 -6.35 -6.53
C GLN A 25 1.47 -7.64 -7.33
N GLU A 26 0.79 -7.76 -8.46
CA GLU A 26 0.98 -8.89 -9.34
C GLU A 26 2.35 -8.78 -10.03
N ARG A 27 3.14 -9.86 -10.00
CA ARG A 27 4.48 -9.95 -10.63
C ARG A 27 5.55 -8.99 -10.06
N VAL A 28 5.33 -8.45 -8.86
CA VAL A 28 6.35 -7.67 -8.14
C VAL A 28 6.75 -8.42 -6.88
N GLY A 29 8.05 -8.58 -6.67
CA GLY A 29 8.64 -9.23 -5.52
C GLY A 29 9.55 -8.32 -4.70
N VAL A 30 10.12 -8.90 -3.64
CA VAL A 30 11.09 -8.21 -2.78
C VAL A 30 12.34 -7.80 -3.56
N GLY A 31 12.76 -8.60 -4.54
CA GLY A 31 13.89 -8.28 -5.42
C GLY A 31 13.71 -6.98 -6.20
N ASP A 32 12.50 -6.70 -6.68
CA ASP A 32 12.18 -5.45 -7.38
C ASP A 32 12.28 -4.24 -6.44
N THR A 33 11.86 -4.42 -5.18
CA THR A 33 11.97 -3.39 -4.13
C THR A 33 13.43 -3.05 -3.87
N ILE A 34 14.27 -4.07 -3.65
CA ILE A 34 15.71 -3.89 -3.38
C ILE A 34 16.40 -3.24 -4.58
N THR A 35 16.10 -3.72 -5.79
CA THR A 35 16.67 -3.19 -7.04
C THR A 35 16.30 -1.71 -7.22
N TYR A 36 15.03 -1.35 -7.00
CA TYR A 36 14.56 0.02 -7.07
C TYR A 36 15.27 0.93 -6.05
N MET A 37 15.37 0.49 -4.80
CA MET A 37 16.07 1.26 -3.75
C MET A 37 17.55 1.46 -4.06
N LEU A 38 18.24 0.42 -4.54
CA LEU A 38 19.65 0.49 -4.91
C LEU A 38 19.88 1.35 -6.15
N HIS A 39 18.98 1.30 -7.14
CA HIS A 39 19.11 2.10 -8.36
C HIS A 39 18.89 3.60 -8.09
N ASN A 40 17.98 3.95 -7.17
CA ASN A 40 17.67 5.36 -6.87
C ASN A 40 18.51 5.98 -5.76
N SER A 41 19.32 5.19 -5.05
CA SER A 41 20.25 5.72 -4.04
C SER A 41 21.42 6.52 -4.67
N PRO A 42 22.10 6.04 -5.73
CA PRO A 42 23.25 6.72 -6.34
C PRO A 42 22.95 8.03 -7.06
N SER A 43 21.72 8.28 -7.54
CA SER A 43 21.35 9.56 -8.16
C SER A 43 21.58 10.75 -7.22
N HIS A 44 21.53 10.50 -5.90
CA HIS A 44 21.77 11.47 -4.84
C HIS A 44 23.23 11.50 -4.33
N LEU A 45 24.11 10.60 -4.82
CA LEU A 45 25.51 10.47 -4.41
C LEU A 45 26.51 11.14 -5.37
N ASN A 46 26.05 11.71 -6.51
CA ASN A 46 26.92 12.33 -7.53
C ASN A 46 27.54 13.68 -7.11
N SER A 47 27.26 14.18 -5.90
CA SER A 47 27.98 15.30 -5.30
C SER A 47 29.16 14.78 -4.47
N SER A 48 30.29 15.50 -4.46
CA SER A 48 31.56 15.10 -3.82
C SER A 48 31.52 14.84 -2.30
N ASN A 49 30.34 14.82 -1.68
CA ASN A 49 30.11 14.49 -0.28
C ASN A 49 28.69 13.92 0.00
N GLY A 50 28.11 13.21 -0.97
CA GLY A 50 26.74 12.67 -0.84
C GLY A 50 26.67 11.47 0.11
N ALA A 51 25.64 11.43 0.96
CA ALA A 51 25.29 10.27 1.78
C ALA A 51 23.79 10.00 1.67
N VAL A 52 23.39 8.73 1.61
CA VAL A 52 21.98 8.32 1.62
C VAL A 52 21.64 7.73 2.98
N ARG A 53 20.58 8.26 3.61
CA ARG A 53 20.03 7.73 4.86
C ARG A 53 18.72 7.01 4.58
N ILE A 54 18.66 5.73 4.91
CA ILE A 54 17.45 4.90 4.78
C ILE A 54 16.84 4.75 6.18
N THR A 55 15.53 4.96 6.30
CA THR A 55 14.79 4.76 7.55
C THR A 55 13.86 3.57 7.38
N PHE A 56 13.93 2.61 8.29
CA PHE A 56 13.02 1.47 8.34
C PHE A 56 11.95 1.73 9.39
N VAL A 57 10.68 1.73 8.96
CA VAL A 57 9.51 1.91 9.82
C VAL A 57 8.63 0.69 9.64
N ASP A 58 8.21 0.10 10.75
CA ASP A 58 7.29 -1.04 10.77
C ASP A 58 6.14 -0.79 11.74
N PHE A 59 5.00 -1.42 11.46
CA PHE A 59 3.79 -1.33 12.29
C PHE A 59 3.55 -2.66 13.01
N SER A 60 3.63 -2.64 14.34
CA SER A 60 3.31 -3.81 15.15
C SER A 60 1.85 -4.22 14.93
N SER A 61 1.65 -5.44 14.46
CA SER A 61 0.30 -6.00 14.25
C SER A 61 -0.61 -5.10 13.42
N ALA A 62 -0.12 -4.70 12.24
CA ALA A 62 -0.75 -3.70 11.37
C ALA A 62 -2.26 -3.91 11.13
N PHE A 63 -2.73 -5.17 11.02
CA PHE A 63 -4.15 -5.48 10.82
C PHE A 63 -4.99 -5.37 12.10
N ASN A 64 -4.43 -5.76 13.25
CA ASN A 64 -5.13 -5.69 14.53
C ASN A 64 -5.25 -4.25 15.05
N THR A 65 -4.42 -3.34 14.53
CA THR A 65 -4.36 -1.93 14.95
C THR A 65 -5.02 -0.99 13.93
N ILE A 66 -5.68 -1.52 12.89
CA ILE A 66 -6.39 -0.69 11.91
C ILE A 66 -7.51 0.08 12.60
N GLN A 67 -7.49 1.41 12.47
CA GLN A 67 -8.59 2.27 12.92
C GLN A 67 -9.72 2.25 11.88
N LEU A 68 -10.84 1.62 12.24
CA LEU A 68 -11.99 1.42 11.36
C LEU A 68 -12.59 2.73 10.82
N LEU A 69 -12.68 3.77 11.64
CA LEU A 69 -13.20 5.08 11.21
C LEU A 69 -12.30 5.71 10.14
N LEU A 70 -10.98 5.72 10.37
CA LEU A 70 -10.02 6.24 9.40
C LEU A 70 -10.01 5.42 8.10
N LEU A 71 -10.16 4.10 8.20
CA LEU A 71 -10.28 3.24 7.02
C LEU A 71 -11.56 3.57 6.22
N ARG A 72 -12.69 3.77 6.90
CA ARG A 72 -13.96 4.14 6.26
C ARG A 72 -13.82 5.44 5.47
N ASP A 73 -13.22 6.47 6.07
CA ASP A 73 -13.05 7.77 5.43
C ASP A 73 -12.15 7.65 4.20
N LYS A 74 -11.03 6.93 4.31
CA LYS A 74 -10.16 6.63 3.16
C LYS A 74 -10.88 5.88 2.04
N LEU A 75 -11.75 4.91 2.36
CA LEU A 75 -12.53 4.19 1.36
C LEU A 75 -13.57 5.09 0.65
N ILE A 76 -14.08 6.12 1.35
CA ILE A 76 -14.95 7.14 0.75
C ILE A 76 -14.15 8.01 -0.20
N GLU A 77 -12.99 8.51 0.22
CA GLU A 77 -12.08 9.32 -0.61
C GLU A 77 -11.62 8.59 -1.87
N MET A 78 -11.34 7.28 -1.75
CA MET A 78 -10.98 6.42 -2.89
C MET A 78 -12.17 6.05 -3.80
N GLY A 79 -13.36 6.60 -3.55
CA GLY A 79 -14.53 6.37 -4.40
C GLY A 79 -15.03 4.92 -4.40
N VAL A 80 -14.73 4.13 -3.36
CA VAL A 80 -15.16 2.73 -3.28
C VAL A 80 -16.69 2.67 -3.16
N GLY A 81 -17.31 1.76 -3.92
CA GLY A 81 -18.76 1.56 -3.96
C GLY A 81 -19.34 1.22 -2.58
N SER A 82 -20.57 1.70 -2.31
CA SER A 82 -21.24 1.54 -1.01
C SER A 82 -21.31 0.09 -0.50
N HIS A 83 -21.69 -0.85 -1.37
CA HIS A 83 -21.79 -2.27 -1.04
C HIS A 83 -20.45 -2.88 -0.62
N LEU A 84 -19.37 -2.54 -1.33
CA LEU A 84 -18.03 -3.04 -1.05
C LEU A 84 -17.48 -2.45 0.25
N LYS A 85 -17.73 -1.15 0.50
CA LYS A 85 -17.39 -0.51 1.77
C LYS A 85 -18.09 -1.20 2.95
N ALA A 86 -19.40 -1.40 2.86
CA ALA A 86 -20.17 -2.10 3.91
C ALA A 86 -19.60 -3.48 4.19
N TRP A 87 -19.33 -4.27 3.14
CA TRP A 87 -18.74 -5.60 3.29
C TRP A 87 -17.36 -5.58 3.98
N ILE A 88 -16.48 -4.63 3.62
CA ILE A 88 -15.15 -4.50 4.25
C ILE A 88 -15.30 -4.15 5.73
N MET A 89 -16.21 -3.24 6.06
CA MET A 89 -16.46 -2.87 7.46
C MET A 89 -16.99 -4.06 8.26
N ASP A 90 -17.97 -4.77 7.73
CA ASP A 90 -18.55 -5.95 8.36
C ASP A 90 -17.49 -7.04 8.58
N TYR A 91 -16.67 -7.33 7.57
CA TYR A 91 -15.58 -8.32 7.64
C TYR A 91 -14.52 -7.97 8.71
N LEU A 92 -14.23 -6.69 8.93
CA LEU A 92 -13.25 -6.27 9.94
C LEU A 92 -13.83 -6.17 11.36
N THR A 93 -15.15 -6.17 11.49
CA THR A 93 -15.87 -6.15 12.78
C THR A 93 -16.43 -7.52 13.19
N GLY A 94 -16.37 -8.51 12.30
CA GLY A 94 -16.95 -9.86 12.46
C GLY A 94 -15.92 -10.95 12.62
#